data_AF-A0A3D4UYQ8-F1
#
_entry.id   AF-A0A3D4UYQ8-F1
#
_cell.length_a   1.000
_cell.length_b   1.000
_cell.length_c   1.000
_cell.angle_alpha   90.00
_cell.angle_beta   90.00
_cell.angle_gamma   90.00
#
_symmetry.space_group_name_H-M   'P 1'
#
loop_
_entity.id
_entity.type
_entity.pdbx_description
1 polymer ?
#
loop_
_entity_poly.entity_id
_entity_poly.type
_entity_poly.pdbx_seq_one_letter_code
_entity_poly.pdbx_strand_id
1 'polypeptide(L)'
;QELEEAQEEIEISEENIAAVIEDILSEKVTVDYEFVPTGNLGTTHPTKAEQEYSIDAALVTSMDEEEKENIKDLHDMIKTLEEQVKSIELEKNKLNEDYNSLKKTAVKAANKLEELNFSNAKLLYQKRVLESASLNERQKTKLVESISNAQNITEARVIVETSANLGEKANNTSPQNLSEVSSKNTQLILKSNKNASESSVNEQTSLRMKKLAGLI
;
A
#
# COMPACT_ATOMS: atom_id res chain seq x y z
N GLN A 1 -32.25 -4.43 8.01
CA GLN A 1 -32.37 -5.59 8.89
C GLN A 1 -33.03 -6.66 8.04
N GLU A 2 -32.37 -7.70 7.57
CA GLU A 2 -31.18 -8.41 8.04
C GLU A 2 -30.40 -8.88 6.80
N LEU A 3 -29.10 -8.64 6.76
CA LEU A 3 -28.17 -9.22 5.79
C LEU A 3 -26.81 -9.24 6.51
N GLU A 4 -26.73 -10.15 7.48
CA GLU A 4 -25.51 -10.44 8.22
C GLU A 4 -25.57 -11.93 8.57
N GLU A 5 -25.47 -12.77 7.54
CA GLU A 5 -25.12 -14.17 7.75
C GLU A 5 -23.60 -14.26 7.70
N ALA A 6 -23.07 -14.56 8.88
CA ALA A 6 -21.66 -14.68 9.19
C ALA A 6 -20.99 -15.71 8.27
N GLN A 7 -19.88 -15.28 7.69
CA GLN A 7 -18.87 -16.19 7.17
C GLN A 7 -18.23 -16.86 8.39
N GLU A 8 -18.71 -18.05 8.76
CA GLU A 8 -17.95 -18.95 9.61
C GLU A 8 -16.72 -19.41 8.81
N GLU A 9 -15.58 -18.75 9.05
CA GLU A 9 -14.27 -19.30 8.70
C GLU A 9 -14.08 -20.59 9.51
N ILE A 10 -14.33 -21.73 8.86
CA ILE A 10 -14.03 -23.03 9.43
C ILE A 10 -12.49 -23.15 9.49
N GLU A 11 -11.92 -22.95 10.67
CA GLU A 11 -10.53 -23.29 10.95
C GLU A 11 -10.34 -24.81 10.79
N ILE A 12 -9.64 -25.20 9.73
CA ILE A 12 -9.31 -26.60 9.43
C ILE A 12 -8.18 -27.03 10.38
N SER A 13 -8.53 -27.47 11.59
CA SER A 13 -7.61 -28.15 12.51
C SER A 13 -7.56 -29.66 12.21
N GLU A 14 -6.46 -30.34 12.57
CA GLU A 14 -6.32 -31.81 12.42
C GLU A 14 -7.43 -32.57 13.17
N GLU A 15 -7.97 -31.98 14.23
CA GLU A 15 -9.06 -32.54 15.05
C GLU A 15 -10.41 -32.46 14.32
N ASN A 16 -10.67 -31.37 13.60
CA ASN A 16 -11.87 -31.23 12.76
C ASN A 16 -11.82 -32.18 11.55
N ILE A 17 -10.64 -32.42 10.97
CA ILE A 17 -10.46 -33.42 9.90
C ILE A 17 -10.67 -34.84 10.45
N ALA A 18 -10.16 -35.15 11.65
CA ALA A 18 -10.34 -36.45 12.27
C ALA A 18 -11.83 -36.74 12.59
N ALA A 19 -12.55 -35.76 13.12
CA ALA A 19 -13.99 -35.87 13.39
C ALA A 19 -14.80 -36.08 12.10
N VAL A 20 -14.49 -35.34 11.03
CA VAL A 20 -15.15 -35.52 9.72
C VAL A 20 -14.80 -36.88 9.10
N ILE A 21 -13.58 -37.38 9.26
CA ILE A 21 -13.20 -38.73 8.78
C ILE A 21 -13.92 -39.82 9.58
N GLU A 22 -14.10 -39.66 10.89
CA GLU A 22 -14.80 -40.62 11.74
C GLU A 22 -16.31 -40.65 11.43
N ASP A 23 -16.94 -39.49 11.18
CA ASP A 23 -18.32 -39.40 10.69
C ASP A 23 -18.46 -40.01 9.29
N ILE A 24 -17.52 -39.76 8.36
CA ILE A 24 -17.54 -40.37 7.01
C ILE A 24 -17.37 -41.90 7.08
N LEU A 25 -16.52 -42.42 7.98
CA LEU A 25 -16.29 -43.85 8.17
C LEU A 25 -17.44 -44.56 8.90
N SER A 26 -18.17 -43.85 9.76
CA SER A 26 -19.35 -44.38 10.44
C SER A 26 -20.62 -44.26 9.59
N GLU A 27 -20.71 -43.28 8.69
CA GLU A 27 -21.83 -43.09 7.75
C GLU A 27 -21.68 -43.90 6.44
N LYS A 28 -20.47 -44.34 6.08
CA LYS A 28 -20.21 -45.27 4.98
C LYS A 28 -19.15 -46.27 5.43
N VAL A 29 -19.43 -47.56 5.60
CA VAL A 29 -19.72 -48.49 4.49
C VAL A 29 -20.57 -49.66 5.00
N THR A 30 -21.88 -49.57 4.89
CA THR A 30 -22.70 -50.77 4.68
C THR A 30 -22.75 -51.00 3.18
N VAL A 31 -21.90 -51.89 2.67
CA VAL A 31 -22.14 -52.42 1.32
C VAL A 31 -23.34 -53.33 1.47
N ASP A 32 -24.49 -52.91 0.96
CA ASP A 32 -25.64 -53.79 0.75
C ASP A 32 -25.21 -54.86 -0.28
N TYR A 33 -24.51 -55.89 0.20
CA TYR A 33 -24.21 -57.06 -0.60
C TYR A 33 -25.35 -58.05 -0.38
N GLU A 34 -26.20 -58.19 -1.38
CA GLU A 34 -27.00 -59.40 -1.48
C GLU A 34 -26.05 -60.53 -1.89
N PHE A 35 -26.07 -61.66 -1.17
CA PHE A 35 -25.30 -62.84 -1.57
C PHE A 35 -25.92 -63.39 -2.85
N VAL A 36 -25.43 -62.93 -4.00
CA VAL A 36 -25.77 -63.52 -5.31
C VAL A 36 -24.86 -64.72 -5.49
N PRO A 37 -25.39 -65.95 -5.62
CA PRO A 37 -24.57 -67.12 -5.93
C PRO A 37 -23.79 -66.87 -7.21
N THR A 38 -22.47 -66.82 -7.13
CA THR A 38 -21.60 -66.66 -8.30
C THR A 38 -21.17 -68.05 -8.79
N GLY A 39 -21.45 -68.32 -10.06
CA GLY A 39 -21.16 -69.60 -10.72
C GLY A 39 -22.42 -70.37 -11.11
N ASN A 40 -22.33 -71.09 -12.24
CA ASN A 40 -23.44 -71.86 -12.77
C ASN A 40 -23.59 -73.18 -11.99
N LEU A 41 -24.29 -73.13 -10.85
CA LEU A 41 -24.56 -74.29 -9.97
C LEU A 41 -25.65 -75.23 -10.53
N GLY A 42 -25.98 -75.14 -11.83
CA GLY A 42 -27.01 -75.98 -12.46
C GLY A 42 -28.43 -75.73 -11.91
N THR A 43 -28.62 -74.63 -11.16
CA THR A 43 -29.92 -74.20 -10.68
C THR A 43 -30.74 -73.71 -11.88
N THR A 44 -31.94 -74.26 -12.06
CA THR A 44 -32.83 -73.94 -13.19
C THR A 44 -33.50 -72.56 -13.08
N HIS A 45 -33.24 -71.81 -12.00
CA HIS A 45 -33.86 -70.51 -11.73
C HIS A 45 -32.80 -69.40 -11.86
N PRO A 46 -33.06 -68.36 -12.67
CA PRO A 46 -32.12 -67.25 -12.86
C PRO A 46 -31.93 -66.47 -11.56
N THR A 47 -30.71 -66.01 -11.32
CA THR A 47 -30.41 -65.15 -10.17
C THR A 47 -31.15 -63.81 -10.28
N LYS A 48 -31.36 -63.10 -9.16
CA LYS A 48 -32.04 -61.78 -9.18
C LYS A 48 -31.33 -60.78 -10.10
N ALA A 49 -30.00 -60.75 -10.10
CA ALA A 49 -29.21 -59.90 -11.00
C ALA A 49 -29.39 -60.27 -12.48
N GLU A 50 -29.45 -61.56 -12.82
CA GLU A 50 -29.77 -62.00 -14.19
C GLU A 50 -31.21 -61.67 -14.58
N GLN A 51 -32.16 -61.74 -13.65
CA GLN A 51 -33.55 -61.33 -13.87
C GLN A 51 -33.62 -59.83 -14.16
N GLU A 52 -33.00 -58.99 -13.33
CA GLU A 52 -32.94 -57.53 -13.53
C GLU A 52 -32.27 -57.18 -14.87
N TYR A 53 -31.11 -57.76 -15.17
CA TYR A 53 -30.44 -57.56 -16.46
C TYR A 53 -31.32 -58.02 -17.64
N SER A 54 -32.04 -59.12 -17.50
CA SER A 54 -32.94 -59.62 -18.55
C SER A 54 -34.18 -58.74 -18.72
N ILE A 55 -34.71 -58.16 -17.63
CA ILE A 55 -35.83 -57.22 -17.64
C ILE A 55 -35.39 -55.92 -18.32
N ASP A 56 -34.21 -55.40 -17.99
CA ASP A 56 -33.65 -54.20 -18.60
C ASP A 56 -33.34 -54.42 -20.08
N ALA A 57 -32.74 -55.56 -20.43
CA ALA A 57 -32.51 -55.93 -21.83
C ALA A 57 -33.82 -56.08 -22.60
N ALA A 58 -34.85 -56.68 -21.99
CA ALA A 58 -36.18 -56.79 -22.58
C ALA A 58 -36.83 -55.41 -22.76
N LEU A 59 -36.72 -54.53 -21.76
CA LEU A 59 -37.21 -53.15 -21.81
C LEU A 59 -36.57 -52.40 -22.98
N VAL A 60 -35.23 -52.45 -23.09
CA VAL A 60 -34.49 -51.86 -24.22
C VAL A 60 -34.92 -52.47 -25.55
N THR A 61 -35.17 -53.78 -25.64
CA THR A 61 -35.69 -54.37 -26.89
C THR A 61 -37.12 -53.96 -27.20
N SER A 62 -37.95 -53.73 -26.17
CA SER A 62 -39.36 -53.33 -26.28
C SER A 62 -39.57 -51.84 -26.53
N MET A 63 -38.55 -51.01 -26.28
CA MET A 63 -38.55 -49.61 -26.66
C MET A 63 -38.62 -49.51 -28.18
N ASP A 64 -39.54 -48.67 -28.65
CA ASP A 64 -39.76 -48.41 -30.06
C ASP A 64 -38.49 -47.81 -30.69
N GLU A 65 -38.30 -48.05 -32.00
CA GLU A 65 -37.14 -47.52 -32.73
C GLU A 65 -37.07 -45.98 -32.62
N GLU A 66 -38.21 -45.29 -32.58
CA GLU A 66 -38.29 -43.84 -32.38
C GLU A 66 -37.75 -43.39 -31.00
N GLU A 67 -38.02 -44.14 -29.93
CA GLU A 67 -37.51 -43.80 -28.59
C GLU A 67 -36.00 -43.98 -28.48
N LYS A 68 -35.45 -45.00 -29.15
CA LYS A 68 -34.00 -45.23 -29.20
C LYS A 68 -33.27 -44.14 -29.98
N GLU A 69 -33.83 -43.70 -31.10
CA GLU A 69 -33.25 -42.59 -31.87
C GLU A 69 -33.32 -41.28 -31.05
N ASN A 70 -34.44 -40.99 -30.38
CA ASN A 70 -34.56 -39.83 -29.49
C ASN A 70 -33.54 -39.84 -28.34
N ILE A 71 -33.27 -41.01 -27.73
CA ILE A 71 -32.27 -41.15 -26.66
C ILE A 71 -30.85 -40.90 -27.19
N LYS A 72 -30.53 -41.37 -28.41
CA LYS A 72 -29.24 -41.08 -29.04
C LYS A 72 -29.08 -39.59 -29.34
N ASP A 73 -30.10 -38.97 -29.92
CA ASP A 73 -30.10 -37.53 -30.21
C ASP A 73 -29.94 -36.70 -28.93
N LEU A 74 -30.62 -37.08 -27.85
CA LEU A 74 -30.45 -36.46 -26.52
C LEU A 74 -29.03 -36.64 -25.98
N HIS A 75 -28.43 -37.82 -26.13
CA HIS A 75 -27.06 -38.05 -25.70
C HIS A 75 -26.07 -37.19 -26.50
N ASP A 76 -26.25 -37.07 -27.82
CA ASP A 76 -25.39 -36.23 -28.67
C ASP A 76 -25.54 -34.74 -28.30
N MET A 77 -26.76 -34.29 -27.99
CA MET A 77 -27.00 -32.94 -27.48
C MET A 77 -26.32 -32.70 -26.12
N ILE A 78 -26.43 -33.64 -25.18
CA ILE A 78 -25.75 -33.52 -23.86
C ILE A 78 -24.24 -33.44 -24.06
N LYS A 79 -23.67 -34.28 -24.93
CA LYS A 79 -22.23 -34.28 -25.20
C LYS A 79 -21.75 -32.95 -25.78
N THR A 80 -22.48 -32.39 -26.75
CA THR A 80 -22.13 -31.09 -27.33
C THR A 80 -22.26 -29.96 -26.30
N LEU A 81 -23.27 -29.99 -25.42
CA LEU A 81 -23.42 -29.03 -24.33
C LEU A 81 -22.27 -29.15 -23.30
N GLU A 82 -21.86 -30.35 -22.94
CA GLU A 82 -20.71 -30.57 -22.04
C GLU A 82 -19.41 -30.01 -22.62
N GLU A 83 -19.18 -30.18 -23.92
CA GLU A 83 -18.03 -29.60 -24.62
C GLU A 83 -18.07 -28.06 -24.61
N GLN A 84 -19.25 -27.48 -24.82
CA GLN A 84 -19.45 -26.03 -24.73
C GLN A 84 -19.19 -25.51 -23.31
N VAL A 85 -19.73 -26.15 -22.28
CA VAL A 85 -19.50 -25.75 -20.88
C VAL A 85 -18.01 -25.77 -20.55
N LYS A 86 -17.29 -26.84 -20.91
CA LYS A 86 -15.83 -26.94 -20.72
C LYS A 86 -15.10 -25.82 -21.45
N SER A 87 -15.50 -25.49 -22.68
CA SER A 87 -14.87 -24.41 -23.44
C SER A 87 -15.09 -23.03 -22.79
N ILE A 88 -16.30 -22.78 -22.29
CA ILE A 88 -16.66 -21.53 -21.61
C ILE A 88 -15.90 -21.41 -20.28
N GLU A 89 -15.74 -22.50 -19.54
CA GLU A 89 -14.95 -22.52 -18.30
C GLU A 89 -13.48 -22.18 -18.57
N LEU A 90 -12.89 -22.74 -19.64
CA LEU A 90 -11.53 -22.40 -20.04
C LEU A 90 -11.39 -20.93 -20.44
N GLU A 91 -12.35 -20.38 -21.18
CA GLU A 91 -12.36 -18.96 -21.55
C GLU A 91 -12.53 -18.05 -20.33
N LYS A 92 -13.43 -18.40 -19.41
CA LYS A 92 -13.63 -17.67 -18.16
C LYS A 92 -12.35 -17.65 -17.33
N ASN A 93 -11.65 -18.77 -17.21
CA ASN A 93 -10.41 -18.87 -16.46
C ASN A 93 -9.31 -18.00 -17.08
N LYS A 94 -9.12 -18.07 -18.41
CA LYS A 94 -8.19 -17.19 -19.14
C LYS A 94 -8.53 -15.71 -18.95
N LEU A 95 -9.80 -15.34 -19.09
CA LEU A 95 -10.26 -13.97 -18.91
C LEU A 95 -10.02 -13.48 -17.47
N ASN A 96 -10.19 -14.35 -16.48
CA ASN A 96 -9.92 -14.02 -15.08
C ASN A 96 -8.42 -13.85 -14.81
N GLU A 97 -7.56 -14.66 -15.42
CA GLU A 97 -6.10 -14.49 -15.38
C GLU A 97 -5.68 -13.16 -15.99
N ASP A 98 -6.19 -12.84 -17.18
CA ASP A 98 -5.94 -11.59 -17.88
C ASP A 98 -6.41 -10.40 -17.04
N TYR A 99 -7.62 -10.46 -16.49
CA TYR A 99 -8.15 -9.42 -15.61
C TYR A 99 -7.28 -9.21 -14.38
N ASN A 100 -6.82 -10.28 -13.74
CA ASN A 100 -5.93 -10.18 -12.57
C ASN A 100 -4.56 -9.61 -12.94
N SER A 101 -4.02 -9.97 -14.11
CA SER A 101 -2.77 -9.41 -14.61
C SER A 101 -2.90 -7.90 -14.89
N LEU A 102 -4.00 -7.50 -15.53
CA LEU A 102 -4.31 -6.10 -15.84
C LEU A 102 -4.55 -5.28 -14.57
N LYS A 103 -5.27 -5.84 -13.59
CA LYS A 103 -5.46 -5.21 -12.29
C LYS A 103 -4.12 -4.99 -11.59
N LYS A 104 -3.21 -5.97 -11.61
CA LYS A 104 -1.87 -5.84 -11.02
C LYS A 104 -1.04 -4.77 -11.73
N THR A 105 -1.07 -4.68 -13.06
CA THR A 105 -0.33 -3.64 -13.80
C THR A 105 -0.93 -2.26 -13.56
N ALA A 106 -2.26 -2.14 -13.52
CA ALA A 106 -2.97 -0.89 -13.22
C ALA A 106 -2.63 -0.38 -11.81
N VAL A 107 -2.65 -1.23 -10.78
CA VAL A 107 -2.27 -0.85 -9.41
C VAL A 107 -0.80 -0.42 -9.35
N LYS A 108 0.11 -1.16 -10.00
CA LYS A 108 1.54 -0.76 -10.08
C LYS A 108 1.72 0.59 -10.78
N ALA A 109 0.96 0.85 -11.83
CA ALA A 109 1.01 2.13 -12.54
C ALA A 109 0.47 3.27 -11.68
N ALA A 110 -0.64 3.06 -10.96
CA ALA A 110 -1.20 4.03 -10.02
C ALA A 110 -0.20 4.38 -8.91
N ASN A 111 0.41 3.38 -8.26
CA ASN A 111 1.41 3.61 -7.22
C ASN A 111 2.62 4.40 -7.74
N LYS A 112 3.14 4.03 -8.93
CA LYS A 112 4.24 4.79 -9.57
C LYS A 112 3.84 6.23 -9.90
N LEU A 113 2.60 6.46 -10.30
CA LEU A 113 2.10 7.80 -10.58
C LEU A 113 2.03 8.64 -9.30
N GLU A 114 1.58 8.06 -8.19
CA GLU A 114 1.57 8.70 -6.87
C GLU A 114 2.99 9.04 -6.39
N GLU A 115 3.94 8.09 -6.52
CA GLU A 115 5.36 8.31 -6.20
C GLU A 115 5.96 9.44 -7.03
N LEU A 116 5.70 9.47 -8.34
CA LEU A 116 6.17 10.53 -9.24
C LEU A 116 5.54 11.88 -8.91
N ASN A 117 4.24 11.91 -8.60
CA ASN A 117 3.55 13.12 -8.21
C ASN A 117 4.14 13.69 -6.89
N PHE A 118 4.38 12.82 -5.92
CA PHE A 118 5.02 13.19 -4.66
C PHE A 118 6.46 13.70 -4.85
N SER A 119 7.26 13.01 -5.66
CA SER A 119 8.63 13.43 -5.99
C SER A 119 8.65 14.77 -6.75
N ASN A 120 7.75 14.96 -7.71
CA ASN A 120 7.62 16.21 -8.46
C ASN A 120 7.20 17.36 -7.52
N ALA A 121 6.24 17.13 -6.63
CA ALA A 121 5.86 18.12 -5.61
C ALA A 121 7.03 18.52 -4.71
N LYS A 122 7.84 17.54 -4.24
CA LYS A 122 9.06 17.81 -3.47
C LYS A 122 10.05 18.69 -4.23
N LEU A 123 10.35 18.35 -5.48
CA LEU A 123 11.26 19.10 -6.33
C LEU A 123 10.74 20.53 -6.59
N LEU A 124 9.45 20.69 -6.86
CA LEU A 124 8.82 21.99 -7.07
C LEU A 124 8.92 22.87 -5.80
N TYR A 125 8.64 22.30 -4.64
CA TYR A 125 8.73 23.00 -3.37
C TYR A 125 10.17 23.35 -2.99
N GLN A 126 11.13 22.45 -3.21
CA GLN A 126 12.56 22.75 -3.07
C GLN A 126 12.97 23.90 -4.00
N LYS A 127 12.57 23.86 -5.28
CA LYS A 127 12.82 24.93 -6.24
C LYS A 127 12.27 26.27 -5.74
N ARG A 128 11.02 26.29 -5.25
CA ARG A 128 10.39 27.50 -4.71
C ARG A 128 11.14 28.09 -3.52
N VAL A 129 11.65 27.24 -2.61
CA VAL A 129 12.48 27.69 -1.48
C VAL A 129 13.80 28.29 -1.97
N LEU A 130 14.47 27.64 -2.93
CA LEU A 130 15.75 28.12 -3.46
C LEU A 130 15.62 29.45 -4.22
N GLU A 131 14.52 29.63 -4.96
CA GLU A 131 14.21 30.86 -5.73
C GLU A 131 13.75 32.03 -4.85
N SER A 132 13.34 31.78 -3.61
CA SER A 132 12.87 32.84 -2.72
C SER A 132 13.98 33.82 -2.35
N ALA A 133 13.70 35.12 -2.51
CA ALA A 133 14.64 36.21 -2.21
C ALA A 133 14.64 36.62 -0.72
N SER A 134 13.60 36.27 0.04
CA SER A 134 13.45 36.63 1.45
C SER A 134 14.12 35.66 2.43
N LEU A 135 14.55 34.48 1.96
CA LEU A 135 15.19 33.45 2.78
C LEU A 135 16.71 33.50 2.61
N ASN A 136 17.44 33.39 3.72
CA ASN A 136 18.90 33.24 3.72
C ASN A 136 19.29 31.80 3.30
N GLU A 137 20.47 31.61 2.72
CA GLU A 137 21.09 30.32 2.38
C GLU A 137 20.98 29.27 3.50
N ARG A 138 21.23 29.63 4.76
CA ARG A 138 21.07 28.68 5.88
C ARG A 138 19.61 28.25 6.12
N GLN A 139 18.66 29.15 5.89
CA GLN A 139 17.24 28.82 5.99
C GLN A 139 16.81 27.96 4.80
N LYS A 140 17.30 28.28 3.61
CA LYS A 140 17.07 27.49 2.39
C LYS A 140 17.56 26.05 2.56
N THR A 141 18.78 25.84 3.05
CA THR A 141 19.31 24.48 3.26
C THR A 141 18.48 23.69 4.25
N LYS A 142 18.09 24.28 5.38
CA LYS A 142 17.26 23.61 6.40
C LYS A 142 15.86 23.26 5.89
N LEU A 143 15.26 24.15 5.09
CA LEU A 143 13.94 23.92 4.50
C LEU A 143 14.00 22.86 3.39
N VAL A 144 15.03 22.86 2.54
CA VAL A 144 15.24 21.83 1.52
C VAL A 144 15.40 20.45 2.17
N GLU A 145 16.15 20.35 3.26
CA GLU A 145 16.28 19.12 4.04
C GLU A 145 14.94 18.68 4.64
N SER A 146 14.18 19.62 5.22
CA SER A 146 12.86 19.35 5.78
C SER A 146 11.87 18.88 4.71
N ILE A 147 11.88 19.47 3.52
CA ILE A 147 11.04 19.06 2.38
C ILE A 147 11.47 17.69 1.85
N SER A 148 12.78 17.41 1.82
CA SER A 148 13.29 16.09 1.43
C SER A 148 12.78 14.99 2.36
N ASN A 149 12.73 15.27 3.66
CA ASN A 149 12.31 14.34 4.71
C ASN A 149 10.79 14.24 4.90
N ALA A 150 10.01 15.15 4.31
CA ALA A 150 8.54 15.12 4.39
C ALA A 150 8.01 13.78 3.84
N GLN A 151 6.95 13.25 4.46
CA GLN A 151 6.34 11.97 4.09
C GLN A 151 5.15 12.16 3.13
N ASN A 152 4.48 13.31 3.19
CA ASN A 152 3.29 13.61 2.38
C ASN A 152 3.40 14.95 1.63
N ILE A 153 2.66 15.11 0.53
CA ILE A 153 2.60 16.37 -0.23
C ILE A 153 2.10 17.52 0.64
N THR A 154 1.13 17.25 1.52
CA THR A 154 0.53 18.22 2.44
C THR A 154 1.54 18.73 3.47
N GLU A 155 2.37 17.84 4.03
CA GLU A 155 3.43 18.22 4.96
C GLU A 155 4.47 19.10 4.28
N ALA A 156 4.95 18.71 3.09
CA ALA A 156 5.88 19.52 2.31
C ALA A 156 5.31 20.91 1.99
N ARG A 157 4.01 20.97 1.66
CA ARG A 157 3.28 22.23 1.45
C ARG A 157 3.25 23.10 2.71
N VAL A 158 2.92 22.53 3.86
CA VAL A 158 2.90 23.26 5.15
C VAL A 158 4.29 23.81 5.48
N ILE A 159 5.36 23.05 5.25
CA ILE A 159 6.74 23.52 5.48
C ILE A 159 7.05 24.76 4.61
N VAL A 160 6.68 24.75 3.34
CA VAL A 160 6.89 25.90 2.44
C VAL A 160 6.03 27.09 2.87
N GLU A 161 4.75 26.89 3.14
CA GLU A 161 3.82 27.96 3.54
C GLU A 161 4.24 28.60 4.87
N THR A 162 4.65 27.80 5.86
CA THR A 162 5.15 28.31 7.14
C THR A 162 6.45 29.10 6.96
N SER A 163 7.36 28.67 6.09
CA SER A 163 8.60 29.42 5.83
C SER A 163 8.39 30.77 5.14
N ALA A 164 7.45 30.85 4.20
CA ALA A 164 7.10 32.10 3.53
C ALA A 164 6.59 33.15 4.54
N ASN A 165 5.73 32.72 5.48
CA ASN A 165 5.21 33.57 6.55
C ASN A 165 6.29 34.00 7.56
N LEU A 166 7.33 33.18 7.75
CA LEU A 166 8.46 33.49 8.65
C LEU A 166 9.44 34.49 8.01
N GLY A 167 9.62 34.42 6.69
CA GLY A 167 10.47 35.34 5.92
C GLY A 167 9.98 36.79 5.95
N GLU A 168 8.67 37.04 5.98
CA GLU A 168 8.13 38.40 6.09
C GLU A 168 8.37 39.06 7.45
N LYS A 169 8.54 38.28 8.52
CA LYS A 169 8.78 38.80 9.88
C LYS A 169 10.27 38.96 10.24
N ALA A 170 11.18 38.41 9.44
CA ALA A 170 12.60 38.33 9.75
C ALA A 170 13.43 39.43 9.07
N ASN A 171 13.00 40.69 9.13
CA ASN A 171 13.83 41.84 8.70
C ASN A 171 14.94 42.20 9.70
N ASN A 172 15.24 41.33 10.68
CA ASN A 172 16.27 41.61 11.69
C ASN A 172 17.55 40.82 11.39
N THR A 173 18.53 41.58 10.91
CA THR A 173 19.95 41.33 10.71
C THR A 173 20.57 40.32 11.69
N SER A 174 20.40 39.02 11.44
CA SER A 174 21.21 37.98 12.07
C SER A 174 22.46 37.74 11.22
N PRO A 175 23.67 37.66 11.83
CA PRO A 175 24.90 37.45 11.08
C PRO A 175 24.86 36.15 10.28
N GLN A 176 25.34 36.21 9.04
CA GLN A 176 25.19 35.14 8.04
C GLN A 176 26.24 34.03 8.18
N ASN A 177 27.39 34.33 8.78
CA ASN A 177 28.49 33.39 8.97
C ASN A 177 29.22 33.65 10.29
N LEU A 178 29.88 32.61 10.85
CA LEU A 178 30.70 32.76 12.06
C LEU A 178 31.81 33.81 11.88
N SER A 179 32.29 34.00 10.66
CA SER A 179 33.27 35.03 10.31
C SER A 179 32.74 36.46 10.52
N GLU A 180 31.44 36.71 10.29
CA GLU A 180 30.80 38.00 10.58
C GLU A 180 30.56 38.20 12.09
N VAL A 181 30.29 37.13 12.83
CA VAL A 181 30.22 37.19 14.31
C VAL A 181 31.59 37.51 14.91
N SER A 182 32.64 36.88 14.40
CA SER A 182 34.02 37.17 14.79
C SER A 182 34.43 38.59 14.43
N SER A 183 34.10 39.07 13.22
CA SER A 183 34.43 40.44 12.79
C SER A 183 33.66 41.53 13.55
N LYS A 184 32.44 41.26 14.03
CA LYS A 184 31.70 42.18 14.90
C LYS A 184 32.29 42.24 16.32
N ASN A 185 32.78 41.12 16.85
CA ASN A 185 33.43 41.07 18.17
C ASN A 185 34.91 41.48 18.17
N THR A 186 35.59 41.55 17.03
CA THR A 186 36.97 42.06 16.93
C THR A 186 37.04 43.59 16.85
N GLN A 187 35.92 44.31 17.01
CA GLN A 187 35.96 45.69 17.49
C GLN A 187 36.31 45.72 18.99
N LEU A 188 37.36 45.00 19.39
CA LEU A 188 38.14 45.42 20.54
C LEU A 188 38.75 46.75 20.11
N ILE A 189 38.09 47.83 20.54
CA ILE A 189 38.58 49.19 20.42
C ILE A 189 39.92 49.20 21.15
N LEU A 190 41.00 48.90 20.43
CA LEU A 190 42.30 49.42 20.74
C LEU A 190 42.11 50.93 20.61
N LYS A 191 41.74 51.57 21.72
CA LYS A 191 42.07 52.96 21.97
C LYS A 191 43.57 53.00 21.90
N SER A 192 44.07 53.09 20.68
CA SER A 192 45.38 53.58 20.37
C SER A 192 45.49 54.86 21.19
N ASN A 193 46.41 54.87 22.13
CA ASN A 193 47.02 56.08 22.65
C ASN A 193 47.63 56.81 21.44
N LYS A 194 46.79 57.37 20.57
CA LYS A 194 47.16 58.44 19.69
C LYS A 194 47.29 59.63 20.62
N ASN A 195 48.53 60.04 20.80
CA ASN A 195 48.98 61.24 21.46
C ASN A 195 48.14 62.45 21.00
N ALA A 196 46.97 62.63 21.60
CA ALA A 196 46.07 63.74 21.37
C ALA A 196 45.87 64.42 22.72
N SER A 197 46.70 65.45 22.90
CA SER A 197 46.51 66.60 23.78
C SER A 197 46.58 66.37 25.29
N GLU A 198 47.78 66.56 25.84
CA GLU A 198 48.03 66.92 27.25
C GLU A 198 47.31 68.21 27.72
N SER A 199 46.51 68.86 26.87
CA SER A 199 45.88 70.14 27.17
C SER A 199 44.57 70.03 27.97
N SER A 200 43.79 68.96 27.87
CA SER A 200 42.47 68.90 28.53
C SER A 200 42.55 68.64 30.04
N VAL A 201 43.49 67.79 30.48
CA VAL A 201 43.74 67.54 31.92
C VAL A 201 44.46 68.74 32.54
N ASN A 202 45.39 69.36 31.81
CA ASN A 202 46.12 70.54 32.28
C ASN A 202 45.24 71.80 32.36
N GLU A 203 44.27 71.96 31.46
CA GLU A 203 43.29 73.06 31.56
C GLU A 203 42.40 72.92 32.80
N GLN A 204 41.95 71.70 33.11
CA GLN A 204 41.13 71.45 34.30
C GLN A 204 41.89 71.67 35.61
N THR A 205 43.16 71.27 35.68
CA THR A 205 44.02 71.55 36.86
C THR A 205 44.39 73.03 36.95
N SER A 206 44.69 73.68 35.83
CA SER A 206 44.98 75.13 35.75
C SER A 206 43.79 75.97 36.21
N LEU A 207 42.56 75.65 35.77
CA LEU A 207 41.34 76.32 36.22
C LEU A 207 41.11 76.16 37.73
N ARG A 208 41.39 74.97 38.27
CA ARG A 208 41.25 74.70 39.71
C ARG A 208 42.29 75.48 40.54
N MET A 209 43.52 75.57 40.05
CA MET A 209 44.60 76.35 40.68
C MET A 209 44.34 77.86 40.60
N LYS A 210 43.87 78.39 39.48
CA LYS A 210 43.47 79.81 39.36
C LYS A 210 42.36 80.19 40.32
N LYS A 211 41.36 79.31 40.50
CA LYS A 211 40.28 79.49 41.49
C LYS A 211 40.81 79.49 42.93
N LEU A 212 41.77 78.62 43.26
CA LEU A 212 42.40 78.56 44.58
C LEU A 212 43.32 79.77 44.85
N ALA A 213 43.96 80.31 43.81
CA ALA A 213 44.80 81.49 43.88
C ALA A 213 44.02 82.82 43.81
N GLY A 214 42.69 82.76 43.67
CA GLY A 214 41.84 83.95 43.59
C GLY A 214 41.99 84.78 42.30
N LEU A 215 42.45 84.16 41.21
CA LEU A 215 42.67 84.81 39.91
C LEU A 215 41.47 84.71 38.96
N ILE A 216 40.28 84.42 39.49
CA ILE A 216 38.98 84.37 38.79
C ILE A 216 37.95 85.09 39.65
#